data_AF-A0A9W6IKJ7-F1
#
_entry.id   AF-A0A9W6IKJ7-F1
#
_cell.length_a   1.000
_cell.length_b   1.000
_cell.length_c   1.000
_cell.angle_alpha   90.00
_cell.angle_beta   90.00
_cell.angle_gamma   90.00
#
_symmetry.space_group_name_H-M   'P 1'
#
loop_
_entity.id
_entity.type
_entity.pdbx_description
1 polymer ?
#
loop_
_entity_poly.entity_id
_entity_poly.type
_entity_poly.pdbx_seq_one_letter_code
_entity_poly.pdbx_strand_id
1 'polypeptide(L)'
;MNANAARANRGEAMPLDQMENTVLDRSDFGSTQDYSTEATEMRETRAPAAMIQLSRARAIARARHADLLKFRRTWGGAINDPAEDGKADEARPAVKPIDRAAVYPKSHILHFSVLATLVLFEGLANAYFFSKGSDLGLLGGWLQAITVSFTNVIAAFFLIGFIGLRHMSNRNKPVIAALAAVGVGVTVAALGLLNLTAAHFRDLLELNAATLALGGAETTGTVLTPVLDARANPFNLQTLEALLLFILGSTFAAIAAYKGRTFDDAIPGYGGVSRRLDAASRDLEKALETGWKDAKKLSAPELEELVEAKALLDEICQDLAGPGHRR
;
A
#
# COMPACT_ATOMS: atom_id res chain seq x y z
N MET A 1 -62.49 19.42 -68.55
CA MET A 1 -61.75 20.67 -68.86
C MET A 1 -60.94 21.00 -67.61
N ASN A 2 -59.62 21.04 -67.53
CA ASN A 2 -58.54 20.80 -68.49
C ASN A 2 -57.34 20.24 -67.70
N ALA A 3 -56.61 19.33 -68.33
CA ALA A 3 -55.33 18.79 -67.87
C ALA A 3 -54.17 19.71 -68.34
N ASN A 4 -53.10 19.79 -67.54
CA ASN A 4 -51.70 20.13 -67.87
C ASN A 4 -51.05 20.89 -66.69
N ALA A 5 -49.84 20.63 -66.23
CA ALA A 5 -48.86 19.60 -66.51
C ALA A 5 -47.83 19.65 -65.37
N ALA A 6 -47.44 18.48 -64.86
CA ALA A 6 -46.28 18.34 -64.00
C ALA A 6 -45.01 18.62 -64.81
N ARG A 7 -44.11 19.47 -64.32
CA ARG A 7 -42.70 19.42 -64.73
C ARG A 7 -41.77 19.81 -63.58
N ALA A 8 -40.99 18.82 -63.20
CA ALA A 8 -39.91 18.85 -62.23
C ALA A 8 -38.92 19.99 -62.52
N ASN A 9 -38.58 20.75 -61.48
CA ASN A 9 -37.39 21.59 -61.49
C ASN A 9 -36.28 20.80 -60.77
N ARG A 10 -35.55 19.98 -61.53
CA ARG A 10 -34.28 19.41 -61.09
C ARG A 10 -33.27 20.56 -61.09
N GLY A 11 -32.52 20.72 -60.01
CA GLY A 11 -31.35 21.60 -59.99
C GLY A 11 -30.42 21.24 -61.14
N GLU A 12 -30.13 22.22 -61.99
CA GLU A 12 -29.06 22.11 -62.97
C GLU A 12 -27.74 22.01 -62.20
N ALA A 13 -27.08 20.86 -62.33
CA ALA A 13 -25.72 20.70 -61.88
C ALA A 13 -24.80 21.57 -62.75
N MET A 14 -24.03 22.43 -62.10
CA MET A 14 -22.97 23.21 -62.73
C MET A 14 -21.98 22.25 -63.42
N PRO A 15 -21.59 22.51 -64.68
CA PRO A 15 -20.68 21.63 -65.39
C PRO A 15 -19.27 21.71 -64.77
N LEU A 16 -18.57 20.56 -64.78
CA LEU A 16 -17.30 20.34 -64.07
C LEU A 16 -16.17 21.29 -64.50
N ASP A 17 -16.24 21.86 -65.70
CA ASP A 17 -15.30 22.84 -66.24
C ASP A 17 -15.42 24.23 -65.57
N GLN A 18 -16.60 24.58 -65.05
CA GLN A 18 -16.83 25.82 -64.31
C GLN A 18 -16.46 25.72 -62.82
N MET A 19 -16.37 24.52 -62.26
CA MET A 19 -15.91 24.32 -60.89
C MET A 19 -14.40 24.50 -60.73
N GLU A 20 -13.61 24.18 -61.77
CA GLU A 20 -12.15 24.21 -61.69
C GLU A 20 -11.59 25.65 -61.66
N ASN A 21 -12.29 26.62 -62.25
CA ASN A 21 -11.86 28.02 -62.30
C ASN A 21 -12.39 28.90 -61.16
N THR A 22 -13.26 28.39 -60.28
CA THR A 22 -13.84 29.18 -59.18
C THR A 22 -13.11 28.94 -57.84
N VAL A 23 -12.21 27.94 -57.76
CA VAL A 23 -11.66 27.48 -56.47
C VAL A 23 -10.24 27.94 -56.18
N LEU A 24 -9.50 28.59 -57.09
CA LEU A 24 -8.13 29.00 -56.80
C LEU A 24 -7.78 30.38 -57.37
N ASP A 25 -8.30 31.43 -56.73
CA ASP A 25 -7.56 32.69 -56.71
C ASP A 25 -6.32 32.49 -55.84
N ARG A 26 -5.19 32.21 -56.49
CA ARG A 26 -3.89 32.00 -55.84
C ARG A 26 -3.29 33.28 -55.27
N SER A 27 -3.93 34.45 -55.45
CA SER A 27 -3.42 35.72 -54.94
C SER A 27 -3.74 35.98 -53.46
N ASP A 28 -4.68 35.23 -52.87
CA ASP A 28 -5.04 35.30 -51.44
C ASP A 28 -4.18 34.39 -50.53
N PHE A 29 -3.38 33.49 -51.11
CA PHE A 29 -2.44 32.68 -50.35
C PHE A 29 -1.11 33.41 -50.24
N GLY A 30 -0.78 33.88 -49.04
CA GLY A 30 0.53 34.44 -48.72
C GLY A 30 1.66 33.52 -49.18
N SER A 31 2.86 34.07 -49.38
CA SER A 31 3.97 33.27 -49.89
C SER A 31 4.27 32.12 -48.91
N THR A 32 4.70 30.96 -49.40
CA THR A 32 5.17 29.85 -48.54
C THR A 32 6.26 30.29 -47.56
N GLN A 33 6.94 31.40 -47.86
CA GLN A 33 7.93 32.03 -47.01
C GLN A 33 7.29 32.77 -45.82
N ASP A 34 6.12 33.40 -45.99
CA ASP A 34 5.38 34.04 -44.89
C ASP A 34 4.85 33.00 -43.89
N TYR A 35 4.27 31.90 -44.39
CA TYR A 35 3.81 30.80 -43.54
C TYR A 35 4.95 30.12 -42.77
N SER A 36 6.13 30.00 -43.37
CA SER A 36 7.30 29.43 -42.69
C SER A 36 7.89 30.39 -41.67
N THR A 37 7.84 31.70 -41.90
CA THR A 37 8.31 32.73 -40.95
C THR A 37 7.38 32.83 -39.75
N GLU A 38 6.06 32.92 -39.97
CA GLU A 38 5.06 32.89 -38.89
C GLU A 38 5.09 31.59 -38.08
N ALA A 39 5.28 30.44 -38.74
CA ALA A 39 5.44 29.16 -38.05
C ALA A 39 6.76 29.08 -37.24
N THR A 40 7.79 29.79 -37.68
CA THR A 40 9.09 29.85 -36.97
C THR A 40 9.01 30.81 -35.78
N GLU A 41 8.38 31.98 -35.92
CA GLU A 41 8.08 32.89 -34.79
C GLU A 41 7.10 32.25 -33.78
N MET A 42 6.10 31.48 -34.24
CA MET A 42 5.25 30.66 -33.37
C MET A 42 6.00 29.53 -32.66
N ARG A 43 7.02 28.95 -33.29
CA ARG A 43 7.87 27.91 -32.68
C ARG A 43 8.83 28.49 -31.63
N GLU A 44 9.31 29.72 -31.83
CA GLU A 44 10.19 30.38 -30.88
C GLU A 44 9.44 30.89 -29.62
N THR A 45 8.14 31.14 -29.74
CA THR A 45 7.28 31.63 -28.65
C THR A 45 6.58 30.52 -27.85
N ARG A 46 6.36 29.33 -28.42
CA ARG A 46 5.71 28.23 -27.70
C ARG A 46 6.76 27.25 -27.16
N ALA A 47 6.74 27.00 -25.86
CA ALA A 47 7.30 25.78 -25.28
C ALA A 47 6.16 24.74 -25.11
N PRO A 48 5.55 24.22 -26.20
CA PRO A 48 4.33 23.42 -26.10
C PRO A 48 4.58 22.16 -25.28
N ALA A 49 5.79 21.60 -25.34
CA ALA A 49 6.17 20.44 -24.56
C ALA A 49 6.12 20.72 -23.05
N ALA A 50 6.61 21.87 -22.58
CA ALA A 50 6.61 22.20 -21.15
C ALA A 50 5.18 22.40 -20.63
N MET A 51 4.34 23.10 -21.38
CA MET A 51 2.93 23.32 -21.01
C MET A 51 2.08 22.04 -21.09
N ILE A 52 2.33 21.16 -22.07
CA ILE A 52 1.70 19.84 -22.13
C ILE A 52 2.12 18.98 -20.93
N GLN A 53 3.39 19.02 -20.52
CA GLN A 53 3.84 18.28 -19.35
C GLN A 53 3.25 18.84 -18.05
N LEU A 54 3.17 20.17 -17.92
CA LEU A 54 2.54 20.84 -16.80
C LEU A 54 1.07 20.46 -16.66
N SER A 55 0.29 20.62 -17.74
CA SER A 55 -1.14 20.28 -17.75
C SER A 55 -1.38 18.80 -17.42
N ARG A 56 -0.55 17.89 -17.95
CA ARG A 56 -0.58 16.46 -17.61
C ARG A 56 -0.25 16.21 -16.13
N ALA A 57 0.85 16.76 -15.63
CA ALA A 57 1.26 16.58 -14.24
C ALA A 57 0.21 17.15 -13.27
N ARG A 58 -0.37 18.30 -13.60
CA ARG A 58 -1.48 18.93 -12.86
C ARG A 58 -2.72 18.06 -12.82
N ALA A 59 -3.13 17.50 -13.96
CA ALA A 59 -4.28 16.60 -14.04
C ALA A 59 -4.09 15.34 -13.19
N ILE A 60 -2.90 14.73 -13.24
CA ILE A 60 -2.55 13.56 -12.44
C ILE A 60 -2.55 13.91 -10.94
N ALA A 61 -1.88 15.00 -10.56
CA ALA A 61 -1.80 15.46 -9.17
C ALA A 61 -3.20 15.74 -8.59
N ARG A 62 -4.07 16.43 -9.35
CA ARG A 62 -5.46 16.69 -8.97
C ARG A 62 -6.25 15.39 -8.76
N ALA A 63 -6.12 14.42 -9.66
CA ALA A 63 -6.78 13.13 -9.52
C ALA A 63 -6.29 12.37 -8.26
N ARG A 64 -4.98 12.38 -7.98
CA ARG A 64 -4.42 11.74 -6.78
C ARG A 64 -4.78 12.45 -5.48
N HIS A 65 -4.94 13.77 -5.54
CA HIS A 65 -5.38 14.57 -4.39
C HIS A 65 -6.84 14.25 -4.06
N ALA A 66 -7.70 14.16 -5.07
CA ALA A 66 -9.08 13.70 -4.90
C ALA A 66 -9.15 12.27 -4.34
N ASP A 67 -8.30 11.34 -4.83
CA ASP A 67 -8.18 9.98 -4.29
C ASP A 67 -7.84 10.01 -2.77
N LEU A 68 -6.90 10.87 -2.35
CA LEU A 68 -6.51 11.01 -0.94
C LEU A 68 -7.67 11.55 -0.11
N LEU A 69 -8.32 12.62 -0.54
CA LEU A 69 -9.42 13.23 0.19
C LEU A 69 -10.61 12.26 0.32
N LYS A 70 -10.96 11.56 -0.77
CA LYS A 70 -11.97 10.49 -0.76
C LYS A 70 -11.58 9.40 0.24
N PHE A 71 -10.34 8.92 0.19
CA PHE A 71 -9.85 7.90 1.11
C PHE A 71 -9.92 8.37 2.58
N ARG A 72 -9.56 9.62 2.88
CA ARG A 72 -9.59 10.17 4.25
C ARG A 72 -11.01 10.28 4.80
N ARG A 73 -12.00 10.56 3.95
CA ARG A 73 -13.42 10.56 4.33
C ARG A 73 -13.96 9.14 4.52
N THR A 74 -13.66 8.21 3.61
CA THR A 74 -14.31 6.88 3.59
C THR A 74 -13.51 5.76 4.25
N TRP A 75 -12.25 6.00 4.61
CA TRP A 75 -11.27 4.99 5.05
C TRP A 75 -11.09 3.85 4.02
N GLY A 76 -11.19 4.17 2.73
CA GLY A 76 -11.13 3.20 1.64
C GLY A 76 -12.38 2.32 1.51
N GLY A 77 -13.51 2.74 2.11
CA GLY A 77 -14.84 2.20 1.84
C GLY A 77 -15.42 2.76 0.53
N ALA A 78 -16.20 1.94 -0.18
CA ALA A 78 -16.70 2.28 -1.50
C ALA A 78 -18.15 2.82 -1.54
N ILE A 79 -18.90 2.83 -0.44
CA ILE A 79 -20.39 2.75 -0.58
C ILE A 79 -21.18 3.93 -0.01
N ASN A 80 -20.65 4.87 0.77
CA ASN A 80 -21.43 6.03 1.18
C ASN A 80 -20.54 7.28 1.21
N ASP A 81 -20.28 7.91 0.06
CA ASP A 81 -19.84 9.31 0.08
C ASP A 81 -21.11 10.17 0.01
N PRO A 82 -21.61 10.73 1.13
CA PRO A 82 -22.80 11.59 1.11
C PRO A 82 -22.63 12.82 0.19
N ALA A 83 -21.40 13.14 -0.22
CA ALA A 83 -21.10 14.15 -1.23
C ALA A 83 -21.39 13.69 -2.68
N GLU A 84 -21.26 12.40 -3.01
CA GLU A 84 -21.69 11.86 -4.31
C GLU A 84 -23.22 11.76 -4.40
N ASP A 85 -23.91 11.56 -3.27
CA ASP A 85 -25.37 11.45 -3.19
C ASP A 85 -26.11 12.81 -3.09
N GLY A 86 -25.39 13.94 -3.17
CA GLY A 86 -25.99 15.29 -3.11
C GLY A 86 -26.56 15.67 -1.74
N LYS A 87 -26.22 14.93 -0.67
CA LYS A 87 -26.69 15.16 0.72
C LYS A 87 -25.57 15.63 1.65
N ALA A 88 -24.56 16.29 1.10
CA ALA A 88 -23.35 16.70 1.82
C ALA A 88 -23.65 17.60 3.03
N ASP A 89 -24.66 18.48 2.92
CA ASP A 89 -24.98 19.48 3.94
C ASP A 89 -25.88 18.96 5.07
N GLU A 90 -26.57 17.83 4.87
CA GLU A 90 -27.52 17.26 5.85
C GLU A 90 -26.97 16.01 6.57
N ALA A 91 -26.01 15.32 5.98
CA ALA A 91 -25.44 14.10 6.53
C ALA A 91 -24.08 14.35 7.18
N ARG A 92 -24.05 14.44 8.53
CA ARG A 92 -22.78 14.28 9.27
C ARG A 92 -22.13 12.99 8.79
N PRO A 93 -20.86 12.99 8.33
CA PRO A 93 -20.22 11.78 7.85
C PRO A 93 -20.31 10.73 8.96
N ALA A 94 -20.79 9.53 8.64
CA ALA A 94 -21.00 8.46 9.61
C ALA A 94 -19.71 8.09 10.37
N VAL A 95 -18.55 8.54 9.85
CA VAL A 95 -17.21 8.22 10.34
C VAL A 95 -16.37 9.49 10.38
N LYS A 96 -15.60 9.66 11.46
CA LYS A 96 -14.63 10.76 11.57
C LYS A 96 -13.57 10.61 10.47
N PRO A 97 -13.36 11.63 9.61
CA PRO A 97 -12.30 11.61 8.61
C PRO A 97 -10.91 11.50 9.24
N ILE A 98 -9.97 10.93 8.49
CA ILE A 98 -8.56 10.88 8.90
C ILE A 98 -8.00 12.30 8.90
N ASP A 99 -7.60 12.80 10.07
CA ASP A 99 -7.15 14.19 10.32
C ASP A 99 -5.63 14.30 10.56
N ARG A 100 -4.88 13.25 10.23
CA ARG A 100 -3.42 13.17 10.36
C ARG A 100 -2.76 12.84 9.03
N ALA A 101 -1.46 13.13 8.90
CA ALA A 101 -0.63 12.60 7.83
C ALA A 101 -0.51 11.07 7.91
N ALA A 102 -0.17 10.44 6.78
CA ALA A 102 0.20 9.02 6.74
C ALA A 102 1.48 8.79 7.55
N VAL A 103 1.48 7.75 8.38
CA VAL A 103 2.61 7.39 9.24
C VAL A 103 3.37 6.25 8.60
N TYR A 104 4.66 6.47 8.40
CA TYR A 104 5.56 5.48 7.80
C TYR A 104 6.66 5.07 8.79
N PRO A 105 7.19 3.84 8.69
CA PRO A 105 8.39 3.48 9.42
C PRO A 105 9.56 4.35 8.95
N LYS A 106 10.43 4.76 9.89
CA LYS A 106 11.63 5.55 9.56
C LYS A 106 12.56 4.84 8.58
N SER A 107 12.63 3.51 8.65
CA SER A 107 13.45 2.68 7.77
C SER A 107 12.93 1.25 7.70
N HIS A 108 12.72 0.74 6.48
CA HIS A 108 12.39 -0.67 6.27
C HIS A 108 13.55 -1.61 6.65
N ILE A 109 14.80 -1.15 6.46
CA ILE A 109 16.00 -1.91 6.85
C ILE A 109 15.99 -2.18 8.36
N LEU A 110 15.59 -1.18 9.16
CA LEU A 110 15.48 -1.35 10.61
C LEU A 110 14.42 -2.41 10.97
N HIS A 111 13.27 -2.42 10.29
CA HIS A 111 12.25 -3.44 10.51
C HIS A 111 12.78 -4.85 10.24
N PHE A 112 13.42 -5.07 9.09
CA PHE A 112 14.00 -6.37 8.76
C PHE A 112 15.14 -6.77 9.68
N SER A 113 15.99 -5.82 10.11
CA SER A 113 17.07 -6.09 11.05
C SER A 113 16.56 -6.56 12.41
N VAL A 114 15.45 -5.98 12.90
CA VAL A 114 14.83 -6.42 14.16
C VAL A 114 14.25 -7.83 14.00
N LEU A 115 13.56 -8.12 12.90
CA LEU A 115 13.04 -9.47 12.64
C LEU A 115 14.15 -10.51 12.52
N ALA A 116 15.22 -10.21 11.80
CA ALA A 116 16.39 -11.09 11.69
C ALA A 116 17.04 -11.33 13.05
N THR A 117 17.13 -10.29 13.88
CA THR A 117 17.66 -10.37 15.24
C THR A 117 16.77 -11.24 16.13
N LEU A 118 15.44 -11.12 16.02
CA LEU A 118 14.50 -11.98 16.75
C LEU A 118 14.68 -13.45 16.35
N VAL A 119 14.67 -13.76 15.06
CA VAL A 119 14.87 -15.15 14.57
C VAL A 119 16.23 -15.70 15.01
N LEU A 120 17.28 -14.88 15.00
CA LEU A 120 18.60 -15.27 15.44
C LEU A 120 18.60 -15.59 16.94
N PHE A 121 18.16 -14.68 17.80
CA PHE A 121 18.18 -14.90 19.26
C PHE A 121 17.22 -16.01 19.69
N GLU A 122 16.04 -16.09 19.09
CA GLU A 122 15.09 -17.19 19.33
C GLU A 122 15.69 -18.51 18.87
N GLY A 123 16.29 -18.54 17.68
CA GLY A 123 16.99 -19.70 17.14
C GLY A 123 18.13 -20.15 18.05
N LEU A 124 18.96 -19.23 18.56
CA LEU A 124 20.06 -19.55 19.47
C LEU A 124 19.56 -20.07 20.82
N ALA A 125 18.57 -19.40 21.42
CA ALA A 125 17.98 -19.84 22.68
C ALA A 125 17.39 -21.24 22.53
N ASN A 126 16.56 -21.45 21.51
CA ASN A 126 15.95 -22.74 21.20
C ASN A 126 16.99 -23.82 20.85
N ALA A 127 18.08 -23.45 20.15
CA ALA A 127 19.15 -24.38 19.78
C ALA A 127 19.86 -24.96 21.00
N TYR A 128 20.18 -24.12 21.98
CA TYR A 128 20.79 -24.55 23.24
C TYR A 128 19.93 -25.59 23.97
N PHE A 129 18.61 -25.43 23.91
CA PHE A 129 17.67 -26.34 24.54
C PHE A 129 17.46 -27.64 23.75
N PHE A 130 17.41 -27.56 22.41
CA PHE A 130 17.19 -28.73 21.55
C PHE A 130 18.45 -29.55 21.28
N SER A 131 19.65 -29.00 21.51
CA SER A 131 20.90 -29.72 21.26
C SER A 131 21.06 -30.98 22.11
N LYS A 132 20.38 -31.07 23.27
CA LYS A 132 20.40 -32.24 24.16
C LYS A 132 19.68 -33.46 23.57
N GLY A 133 18.76 -33.24 22.63
CA GLY A 133 17.93 -34.29 22.04
C GLY A 133 18.23 -34.60 20.57
N SER A 134 19.34 -34.08 20.03
CA SER A 134 19.70 -34.25 18.62
C SER A 134 21.01 -35.01 18.47
N ASP A 135 21.04 -36.00 17.57
CA ASP A 135 22.25 -36.78 17.24
C ASP A 135 23.37 -35.90 16.68
N LEU A 136 23.00 -34.79 16.03
CA LEU A 136 23.92 -33.76 15.50
C LEU A 136 24.30 -32.71 16.56
N GLY A 137 23.88 -32.92 17.81
CA GLY A 137 24.14 -32.02 18.94
C GLY A 137 23.65 -30.60 18.67
N LEU A 138 24.53 -29.63 18.90
CA LEU A 138 24.22 -28.20 18.75
C LEU A 138 23.83 -27.81 17.32
N LEU A 139 24.44 -28.44 16.31
CA LEU A 139 24.14 -28.14 14.91
C LEU A 139 22.72 -28.58 14.54
N GLY A 140 22.32 -29.79 14.93
CA GLY A 140 20.96 -30.28 14.69
C GLY A 140 19.90 -29.50 15.45
N GLY A 141 20.16 -29.22 16.74
CA GLY A 141 19.30 -28.37 17.55
C GLY A 141 19.12 -26.98 16.95
N TRP A 142 20.17 -26.38 16.40
CA TRP A 142 20.13 -25.06 15.75
C TRP A 142 19.33 -25.06 14.45
N LEU A 143 19.52 -26.05 13.57
CA LEU A 143 18.78 -26.15 12.31
C LEU A 143 17.27 -26.34 12.55
N GLN A 144 16.90 -27.12 13.57
CA GLN A 144 15.51 -27.28 13.97
C GLN A 144 14.95 -25.98 14.59
N ALA A 145 15.71 -25.38 15.51
CA ALA A 145 15.33 -24.16 16.22
C ALA A 145 15.11 -22.97 15.28
N ILE A 146 16.00 -22.74 14.31
CA ILE A 146 15.88 -21.60 13.40
C ILE A 146 14.65 -21.72 12.50
N THR A 147 14.29 -22.94 12.10
CA THR A 147 13.09 -23.20 11.28
C THR A 147 11.81 -22.88 12.05
N VAL A 148 11.73 -23.33 13.31
CA VAL A 148 10.59 -23.05 14.20
C VAL A 148 10.50 -21.54 14.48
N SER A 149 11.63 -20.91 14.82
CA SER A 149 11.71 -19.48 15.14
C SER A 149 11.35 -18.60 13.93
N PHE A 150 11.86 -18.94 12.74
CA PHE A 150 11.52 -18.25 11.51
C PHE A 150 10.02 -18.33 11.22
N THR A 151 9.43 -19.52 11.35
CA THR A 151 7.99 -19.73 11.16
C THR A 151 7.17 -18.90 12.15
N ASN A 152 7.56 -18.92 13.43
CA ASN A 152 6.89 -18.17 14.49
C ASN A 152 6.91 -16.66 14.22
N VAL A 153 8.09 -16.09 13.95
CA VAL A 153 8.28 -14.65 13.69
C VAL A 153 7.56 -14.21 12.42
N ILE A 154 7.70 -14.95 11.31
CA ILE A 154 7.10 -14.58 10.02
C ILE A 154 5.57 -14.69 10.08
N ALA A 155 5.03 -15.76 10.65
CA ALA A 155 3.59 -15.91 10.81
C ALA A 155 3.02 -14.82 11.72
N ALA A 156 3.67 -14.51 12.85
CA ALA A 156 3.24 -13.43 13.73
C ALA A 156 3.31 -12.06 13.03
N PHE A 157 4.39 -11.79 12.29
CA PHE A 157 4.54 -10.55 11.53
C PHE A 157 3.44 -10.38 10.48
N PHE A 158 3.22 -11.36 9.60
CA PHE A 158 2.30 -11.22 8.48
C PHE A 158 0.84 -11.44 8.88
N LEU A 159 0.54 -12.55 9.55
CA LEU A 159 -0.85 -12.95 9.79
C LEU A 159 -1.48 -12.18 10.95
N ILE A 160 -0.74 -12.00 12.06
CA ILE A 160 -1.22 -11.20 13.19
C ILE A 160 -1.00 -9.72 12.89
N GLY A 161 0.23 -9.30 12.62
CA GLY A 161 0.57 -7.88 12.50
C GLY A 161 0.03 -7.19 11.25
N PHE A 162 0.56 -7.58 10.09
CA PHE A 162 0.36 -6.88 8.82
C PHE A 162 -1.07 -7.03 8.27
N ILE A 163 -1.62 -8.25 8.30
CA ILE A 163 -2.97 -8.53 7.83
C ILE A 163 -3.97 -8.34 8.98
N GLY A 164 -3.84 -9.12 10.06
CA GLY A 164 -4.81 -9.19 11.14
C GLY A 164 -5.11 -7.85 11.81
N LEU A 165 -4.16 -7.33 12.57
CA LEU A 165 -4.31 -6.13 13.38
C LEU A 165 -4.63 -4.89 12.51
N ARG A 166 -4.06 -4.80 11.31
CA ARG A 166 -4.29 -3.69 10.37
C ARG A 166 -5.73 -3.69 9.86
N HIS A 167 -6.25 -4.84 9.41
CA HIS A 167 -7.61 -4.96 8.91
C HIS A 167 -8.67 -4.94 10.01
N MET A 168 -8.36 -5.47 11.20
CA MET A 168 -9.23 -5.39 12.38
C MET A 168 -9.48 -3.94 12.84
N SER A 169 -8.52 -3.05 12.61
CA SER A 169 -8.65 -1.62 12.96
C SER A 169 -9.62 -0.84 12.08
N ASN A 170 -10.09 -1.41 10.96
CA ASN A 170 -10.96 -0.71 10.02
C ASN A 170 -12.44 -0.87 10.40
N ARG A 171 -12.96 0.08 11.20
CA ARG A 171 -14.35 0.08 11.68
C ARG A 171 -15.40 0.11 10.56
N ASN A 172 -15.04 0.62 9.38
CA ASN A 172 -15.94 0.82 8.25
C ASN A 172 -16.17 -0.44 7.41
N LYS A 173 -15.37 -1.48 7.60
CA LYS A 173 -15.52 -2.77 6.92
C LYS A 173 -15.71 -3.86 7.96
N PRO A 174 -16.86 -3.89 8.67
CA PRO A 174 -17.06 -4.75 9.84
C PRO A 174 -16.89 -6.24 9.51
N VAL A 175 -17.30 -6.67 8.31
CA VAL A 175 -17.08 -8.05 7.84
C VAL A 175 -15.59 -8.38 7.71
N ILE A 176 -14.81 -7.51 7.08
CA ILE A 176 -13.35 -7.70 6.93
C ILE A 176 -12.66 -7.62 8.29
N ALA A 177 -13.07 -6.69 9.14
CA ALA A 177 -12.53 -6.55 10.50
C ALA A 177 -12.85 -7.79 11.36
N ALA A 178 -14.05 -8.35 11.24
CA ALA A 178 -14.44 -9.58 11.92
C ALA A 178 -13.65 -10.80 11.41
N LEU A 179 -13.52 -10.97 10.09
CA LEU A 179 -12.68 -12.02 9.50
C LEU A 179 -11.21 -11.89 9.92
N ALA A 180 -10.69 -10.66 9.98
CA ALA A 180 -9.34 -10.38 10.45
C ALA A 180 -9.19 -10.73 11.94
N ALA A 181 -10.17 -10.40 12.78
CA ALA A 181 -10.17 -10.76 14.20
C ALA A 181 -10.19 -12.29 14.41
N VAL A 182 -11.03 -13.01 13.67
CA VAL A 182 -11.04 -14.49 13.67
C VAL A 182 -9.69 -15.04 13.21
N GLY A 183 -9.13 -14.51 12.12
CA GLY A 183 -7.81 -14.91 11.61
C GLY A 183 -6.68 -14.67 12.61
N VAL A 184 -6.70 -13.54 13.33
CA VAL A 184 -5.78 -13.27 14.44
C VAL A 184 -5.95 -14.30 15.53
N GLY A 185 -7.18 -14.58 15.98
CA GLY A 185 -7.46 -15.56 17.02
C GLY A 185 -6.94 -16.97 16.66
N VAL A 186 -7.22 -17.42 15.44
CA VAL A 186 -6.73 -18.71 14.92
C VAL A 186 -5.20 -18.74 14.88
N THR A 187 -4.57 -17.66 14.42
CA THR A 187 -3.10 -17.61 14.33
C THR A 187 -2.45 -17.56 15.71
N VAL A 188 -2.99 -16.78 16.65
CA VAL A 188 -2.51 -16.73 18.04
C VAL A 188 -2.62 -18.11 18.69
N ALA A 189 -3.73 -18.82 18.49
CA ALA A 189 -3.89 -20.19 18.98
C ALA A 189 -2.88 -21.16 18.34
N ALA A 190 -2.67 -21.06 17.02
CA ALA A 190 -1.70 -21.91 16.31
C ALA A 190 -0.24 -21.65 16.75
N LEU A 191 0.16 -20.39 16.92
CA LEU A 191 1.49 -20.02 17.41
C LEU A 191 1.68 -20.37 18.89
N GLY A 192 0.64 -20.19 19.70
CA GLY A 192 0.62 -20.65 21.09
C GLY A 192 0.83 -22.17 21.15
N LEU A 193 0.12 -22.94 20.32
CA LEU A 193 0.29 -24.38 20.23
C LEU A 193 1.69 -24.77 19.75
N LEU A 194 2.26 -24.06 18.77
CA LEU A 194 3.63 -24.29 18.28
C LEU A 194 4.66 -24.07 19.40
N ASN A 195 4.55 -22.95 20.14
CA ASN A 195 5.45 -22.67 21.26
C ASN A 195 5.26 -23.64 22.43
N LEU A 196 4.02 -24.06 22.71
CA LEU A 196 3.73 -25.09 23.71
C LEU A 196 4.29 -26.46 23.30
N THR A 197 4.16 -26.83 22.02
CA THR A 197 4.74 -28.07 21.49
C THR A 197 6.25 -28.07 21.65
N ALA A 198 6.91 -26.94 21.35
CA ALA A 198 8.35 -26.78 21.56
C ALA A 198 8.74 -26.90 23.04
N ALA A 199 7.94 -26.33 23.95
CA ALA A 199 8.14 -26.44 25.39
C ALA A 199 7.97 -27.89 25.89
N HIS A 200 6.88 -28.57 25.52
CA HIS A 200 6.65 -29.99 25.87
C HIS A 200 7.72 -30.90 25.29
N PHE A 201 8.21 -30.60 24.09
CA PHE A 201 9.33 -31.34 23.50
C PHE A 201 10.60 -31.21 24.36
N ARG A 202 10.91 -29.99 24.83
CA ARG A 202 12.05 -29.77 25.72
C ARG A 202 11.88 -30.49 27.08
N ASP A 203 10.68 -30.47 27.63
CA ASP A 203 10.34 -31.11 28.90
C ASP A 203 10.57 -32.63 28.81
N LEU A 204 10.07 -33.26 27.75
CA LEU A 204 10.25 -34.67 27.47
C LEU A 204 11.72 -35.06 27.31
N LEU A 205 12.54 -34.22 26.66
CA LEU A 205 13.98 -34.47 26.56
C LEU A 205 14.68 -34.47 27.92
N GLU A 206 14.26 -33.61 28.85
CA GLU A 206 14.83 -33.56 30.21
C GLU A 206 14.44 -34.78 31.03
N LEU A 207 13.15 -35.13 30.99
CA LEU A 207 12.61 -36.27 31.73
C LEU A 207 13.19 -37.60 31.23
N ASN A 208 13.37 -37.73 29.91
CA ASN A 208 14.03 -38.89 29.32
C ASN A 208 15.50 -38.98 29.75
N ALA A 209 16.25 -37.87 29.73
CA ALA A 209 17.63 -37.86 30.19
C ALA A 209 17.75 -38.22 31.69
N ALA A 210 16.83 -37.73 32.52
CA ALA A 210 16.78 -38.07 33.95
C ALA A 210 16.41 -39.55 34.17
N THR A 211 15.47 -40.08 33.39
CA THR A 211 15.04 -41.49 33.47
C THR A 211 16.18 -42.45 33.09
N LEU A 212 16.92 -42.12 32.02
CA LEU A 212 18.09 -42.90 31.60
C LEU A 212 19.22 -42.86 32.64
N ALA A 213 19.43 -41.71 33.28
CA ALA A 213 20.42 -41.59 34.35
C ALA A 213 20.08 -42.46 35.58
N LEU A 214 18.80 -42.75 35.81
CA LEU A 214 18.31 -43.65 36.84
C LEU A 214 18.22 -45.12 36.40
N GLY A 215 18.72 -45.46 35.20
CA GLY A 215 18.71 -46.82 34.66
C GLY A 215 17.36 -47.27 34.07
N GLY A 216 16.44 -46.33 33.81
CA GLY A 216 15.18 -46.60 33.13
C GLY A 216 15.36 -46.83 31.61
N ALA A 217 14.31 -47.35 30.97
CA ALA A 217 14.29 -47.54 29.52
C ALA A 217 14.02 -46.22 28.78
N GLU A 218 14.58 -46.07 27.57
CA GLU A 218 14.26 -44.93 26.70
C GLU A 218 12.78 -44.91 26.35
N THR A 219 12.14 -43.75 26.53
CA THR A 219 10.75 -43.54 26.13
C THR A 219 10.70 -42.94 24.73
N THR A 220 11.13 -43.70 23.72
CA THR A 220 11.26 -43.24 22.31
C THR A 220 9.92 -43.25 21.54
N GLY A 221 8.79 -43.19 22.26
CA GLY A 221 7.56 -43.86 21.85
C GLY A 221 6.60 -43.15 20.88
N THR A 222 6.50 -41.82 20.85
CA THR A 222 5.62 -41.17 19.85
C THR A 222 6.13 -39.78 19.48
N VAL A 223 6.53 -39.59 18.23
CA VAL A 223 6.99 -38.28 17.70
C VAL A 223 5.97 -37.16 17.92
N LEU A 224 4.70 -37.51 18.14
CA LEU A 224 3.58 -36.59 18.38
C LEU A 224 3.20 -36.39 19.86
N THR A 225 3.85 -37.03 20.85
CA THR A 225 3.53 -36.79 22.28
C THR A 225 3.54 -35.30 22.63
N PRO A 226 4.57 -34.51 22.24
CA PRO A 226 4.60 -33.09 22.59
C PRO A 226 3.41 -32.29 22.05
N VAL A 227 2.90 -32.66 20.86
CA VAL A 227 1.75 -32.01 20.23
C VAL A 227 0.46 -32.37 20.96
N LEU A 228 0.32 -33.64 21.34
CA LEU A 228 -0.84 -34.13 22.08
C LEU A 228 -0.90 -33.52 23.49
N ASP A 229 0.23 -33.45 24.18
CA ASP A 229 0.34 -32.85 25.51
C ASP A 229 0.10 -31.34 25.45
N ALA A 230 0.66 -30.64 24.46
CA ALA A 230 0.38 -29.23 24.23
C ALA A 230 -1.12 -28.93 23.97
N ARG A 231 -1.85 -29.89 23.41
CA ARG A 231 -3.30 -29.77 23.16
C ARG A 231 -4.15 -30.17 24.37
N ALA A 232 -3.81 -31.27 25.03
CA ALA A 232 -4.62 -31.85 26.10
C ALA A 232 -4.32 -31.21 27.47
N ASN A 233 -3.05 -30.91 27.75
CA ASN A 233 -2.56 -30.36 29.01
C ASN A 233 -1.55 -29.23 28.75
N PRO A 234 -1.98 -28.12 28.12
CA PRO A 234 -1.08 -27.09 27.58
C PRO A 234 -0.09 -26.56 28.62
N PHE A 235 -0.53 -26.30 29.84
CA PHE A 235 0.28 -25.67 30.89
C PHE A 235 0.95 -26.66 31.85
N ASN A 236 0.92 -27.97 31.55
CA ASN A 236 1.60 -28.99 32.36
C ASN A 236 3.09 -29.09 32.01
N LEU A 237 3.83 -28.00 32.22
CA LEU A 237 5.28 -27.94 32.02
C LEU A 237 5.98 -28.24 33.34
N GLN A 238 6.88 -29.23 33.34
CA GLN A 238 7.56 -29.70 34.56
C GLN A 238 8.91 -29.02 34.79
N THR A 239 9.52 -28.46 33.74
CA THR A 239 10.83 -27.80 33.81
C THR A 239 10.73 -26.28 33.60
N LEU A 240 11.61 -25.55 34.30
CA LEU A 240 11.74 -24.10 34.13
C LEU A 240 12.19 -23.74 32.71
N GLU A 241 13.05 -24.57 32.10
CA GLU A 241 13.56 -24.33 30.75
C GLU A 241 12.44 -24.40 29.70
N ALA A 242 11.51 -25.36 29.82
CA ALA A 242 10.34 -25.44 28.96
C ALA A 242 9.43 -24.20 29.10
N LEU A 243 9.23 -23.71 30.33
CA LEU A 243 8.47 -22.49 30.57
C LEU A 243 9.14 -21.25 29.94
N LEU A 244 10.46 -21.12 30.07
CA LEU A 244 11.23 -20.03 29.47
C LEU A 244 11.14 -20.04 27.94
N LEU A 245 11.23 -21.22 27.31
CA LEU A 245 11.04 -21.39 25.87
C LEU A 245 9.68 -20.86 25.40
N PHE A 246 8.62 -21.25 26.09
CA PHE A 246 7.27 -20.81 25.75
C PHE A 246 7.10 -19.29 25.87
N ILE A 247 7.58 -18.71 26.97
CA ILE A 247 7.50 -17.26 27.23
C ILE A 247 8.31 -16.49 26.19
N LEU A 248 9.52 -16.95 25.88
CA LEU A 248 10.41 -16.30 24.91
C LEU A 248 9.80 -16.32 23.51
N GLY A 249 9.35 -17.48 23.03
CA GLY A 249 8.70 -17.61 21.72
C GLY A 249 7.43 -16.78 21.60
N SER A 250 6.64 -16.71 22.67
CA SER A 250 5.43 -15.87 22.73
C SER A 250 5.77 -14.37 22.71
N THR A 251 6.84 -13.97 23.42
CA THR A 251 7.30 -12.58 23.46
C THR A 251 7.80 -12.13 22.09
N PHE A 252 8.62 -12.93 21.42
CA PHE A 252 9.13 -12.62 20.10
C PHE A 252 8.02 -12.60 19.04
N ALA A 253 7.05 -13.50 19.12
CA ALA A 253 5.83 -13.42 18.30
C ALA A 253 5.08 -12.10 18.52
N ALA A 254 4.91 -11.65 19.76
CA ALA A 254 4.25 -10.38 20.06
C ALA A 254 5.01 -9.17 19.47
N ILE A 255 6.34 -9.14 19.59
CA ILE A 255 7.17 -8.08 18.99
C ILE A 255 7.06 -8.12 17.46
N ALA A 256 7.13 -9.31 16.85
CA ALA A 256 6.99 -9.47 15.40
C ALA A 256 5.62 -9.01 14.90
N ALA A 257 4.53 -9.35 15.61
CA ALA A 257 3.19 -8.86 15.31
C ALA A 257 3.08 -7.34 15.40
N TYR A 258 3.67 -6.72 16.43
CA TYR A 258 3.72 -5.26 16.54
C TYR A 258 4.49 -4.63 15.37
N LYS A 259 5.62 -5.22 14.97
CA LYS A 259 6.40 -4.78 13.80
C LYS A 259 5.65 -4.95 12.49
N GLY A 260 4.83 -6.00 12.36
CA GLY A 260 3.96 -6.21 11.22
C GLY A 260 2.87 -5.15 11.10
N ARG A 261 2.23 -4.79 12.22
CA ARG A 261 1.21 -3.73 12.26
C ARG A 261 1.78 -2.36 11.85
N THR A 262 3.03 -2.09 12.18
CA THR A 262 3.72 -0.81 11.97
C THR A 262 4.61 -0.78 10.73
N PHE A 263 4.57 -1.83 9.90
CA PHE A 263 5.37 -1.93 8.68
C PHE A 263 4.97 -0.90 7.60
N ASP A 264 3.74 -0.39 7.67
CA ASP A 264 3.22 0.71 6.86
C ASP A 264 2.17 1.43 7.73
N ASP A 265 1.44 2.39 7.16
CA ASP A 265 0.37 3.07 7.92
C ASP A 265 -0.64 2.07 8.49
N ALA A 266 -0.97 2.18 9.79
CA ALA A 266 -1.88 1.27 10.47
C ALA A 266 -3.26 1.16 9.80
N ILE A 267 -3.67 2.13 8.99
CA ILE A 267 -4.86 2.07 8.16
C ILE A 267 -4.51 1.40 6.81
N PRO A 268 -5.13 0.24 6.49
CA PRO A 268 -4.88 -0.45 5.23
C PRO A 268 -5.12 0.43 4.01
N GLY A 269 -4.10 0.59 3.15
CA GLY A 269 -4.19 1.33 1.90
C GLY A 269 -3.90 2.84 2.00
N TYR A 270 -3.91 3.43 3.21
CA TYR A 270 -3.71 4.87 3.37
C TYR A 270 -2.32 5.32 2.91
N GLY A 271 -1.27 4.59 3.34
CA GLY A 271 0.11 4.85 2.92
C GLY A 271 0.30 4.73 1.40
N GLY A 272 -0.42 3.84 0.74
CA GLY A 272 -0.35 3.71 -0.72
C GLY A 272 -0.94 4.91 -1.46
N VAL A 273 -2.09 5.43 -1.01
CA VAL A 273 -2.72 6.62 -1.60
C VAL A 273 -1.84 7.86 -1.38
N SER A 274 -1.33 8.04 -0.16
CA SER A 274 -0.45 9.17 0.17
C SER A 274 0.87 9.13 -0.62
N ARG A 275 1.52 7.97 -0.78
CA ARG A 275 2.72 7.84 -1.64
C ARG A 275 2.45 8.17 -3.11
N ARG A 276 1.29 7.80 -3.65
CA ARG A 276 0.92 8.15 -5.03
C ARG A 276 0.72 9.65 -5.21
N LEU A 277 0.18 10.33 -4.20
CA LEU A 277 0.07 11.79 -4.21
C LEU A 277 1.44 12.46 -4.08
N ASP A 278 2.31 11.99 -3.17
CA ASP A 278 3.68 12.51 -3.02
C ASP A 278 4.51 12.36 -4.30
N ALA A 279 4.36 11.24 -5.02
CA ALA A 279 5.00 11.07 -6.32
C ALA A 279 4.46 12.08 -7.35
N ALA A 280 3.14 12.25 -7.41
CA ALA A 280 2.50 13.18 -8.34
C ALA A 280 2.81 14.66 -8.03
N SER A 281 2.96 15.02 -6.74
CA SER A 281 3.34 16.38 -6.34
C SER A 281 4.77 16.70 -6.76
N ARG A 282 5.72 15.75 -6.62
CA ARG A 282 7.10 15.89 -7.11
C ARG A 282 7.16 16.06 -8.62
N ASP A 283 6.33 15.33 -9.37
CA ASP A 283 6.26 15.47 -10.83
C ASP A 283 5.66 16.82 -11.23
N LEU A 284 4.64 17.29 -10.52
CA LEU A 284 4.07 18.64 -10.70
C LEU A 284 5.08 19.74 -10.37
N GLU A 285 5.84 19.59 -9.28
CA GLU A 285 6.89 20.53 -8.87
C GLU A 285 7.97 20.68 -9.96
N LYS A 286 8.44 19.57 -10.54
CA LYS A 286 9.39 19.59 -11.66
C LYS A 286 8.81 20.27 -12.91
N ALA A 287 7.54 20.02 -13.21
CA ALA A 287 6.87 20.63 -14.34
C ALA A 287 6.71 22.15 -14.14
N LEU A 288 6.38 22.57 -12.91
CA LEU A 288 6.34 23.98 -12.51
C LEU A 288 7.72 24.64 -12.64
N GLU A 289 8.79 24.01 -12.14
CA GLU A 289 10.15 24.56 -12.27
C GLU A 289 10.53 24.79 -13.73
N THR A 290 10.15 23.86 -14.61
CA THR A 290 10.38 23.99 -16.06
C THR A 290 9.55 25.13 -16.65
N GLY A 291 8.26 25.21 -16.32
CA GLY A 291 7.38 26.27 -16.80
C GLY A 291 7.80 27.67 -16.33
N TRP A 292 8.26 27.81 -15.09
CA TRP A 292 8.77 29.09 -14.57
C TRP A 292 10.08 29.54 -15.24
N LYS A 293 10.93 28.61 -15.70
CA LYS A 293 12.14 28.96 -16.48
C LYS A 293 11.78 29.63 -17.81
N ASP A 294 10.69 29.19 -18.43
CA ASP A 294 10.19 29.72 -19.70
C ASP A 294 9.13 30.83 -19.52
N ALA A 295 8.87 31.30 -18.29
CA ALA A 295 7.79 32.24 -17.96
C ALA A 295 7.76 33.50 -18.83
N LYS A 296 8.92 34.03 -19.24
CA LYS A 296 9.02 35.23 -20.08
C LYS A 296 8.49 35.04 -21.50
N LYS A 297 8.38 33.78 -21.96
CA LYS A 297 7.92 33.41 -23.31
C LYS A 297 6.45 33.01 -23.32
N LEU A 298 5.82 32.89 -22.15
CA LEU A 298 4.46 32.39 -21.99
C LEU A 298 3.44 33.51 -22.15
N SER A 299 2.30 33.17 -22.73
CA SER A 299 1.13 34.05 -22.84
C SER A 299 0.41 34.19 -21.49
N ALA A 300 -0.43 35.22 -21.35
CA ALA A 300 -1.23 35.44 -20.15
C ALA A 300 -2.02 34.21 -19.64
N PRO A 301 -2.75 33.44 -20.48
CA PRO A 301 -3.47 32.25 -20.00
C PRO A 301 -2.54 31.12 -19.55
N GLU A 302 -1.34 31.01 -20.13
CA GLU A 302 -0.37 29.99 -19.74
C GLU A 302 0.32 30.36 -18.40
N LEU A 303 0.52 31.65 -18.15
CA LEU A 303 0.96 32.15 -16.84
C LEU A 303 -0.10 31.89 -15.76
N GLU A 304 -1.38 32.07 -16.09
CA GLU A 304 -2.48 31.72 -15.18
C GLU A 304 -2.48 30.23 -14.85
N GLU A 305 -2.25 29.35 -15.83
CA GLU A 305 -2.13 27.91 -15.60
C GLU A 305 -0.98 27.55 -14.64
N LEU A 306 0.17 28.24 -14.73
CA LEU A 306 1.28 28.07 -13.78
C LEU A 306 0.91 28.46 -12.35
N VAL A 307 0.18 29.58 -12.19
CA VAL A 307 -0.27 30.04 -10.88
C VAL A 307 -1.27 29.05 -10.27
N GLU A 308 -2.23 28.57 -11.05
CA GLU A 308 -3.18 27.54 -10.61
C GLU A 308 -2.49 26.23 -10.24
N ALA A 309 -1.52 25.79 -11.05
CA ALA A 309 -0.73 24.60 -10.78
C ALA A 309 0.06 24.71 -9.47
N LYS A 310 0.63 25.90 -9.20
CA LYS A 310 1.32 26.17 -7.94
C LYS A 310 0.36 26.15 -6.75
N ALA A 311 -0.80 26.79 -6.86
CA ALA A 311 -1.81 26.80 -5.80
C ALA A 311 -2.25 25.37 -5.43
N LEU A 312 -2.47 24.52 -6.45
CA LEU A 312 -2.77 23.10 -6.23
C LEU A 312 -1.62 22.37 -5.52
N LEU A 313 -0.37 22.61 -5.91
CA LEU A 313 0.79 22.00 -5.24
C LEU A 313 0.85 22.40 -3.76
N ASP A 314 0.63 23.69 -3.44
CA ASP A 314 0.62 24.18 -2.07
C ASP A 314 -0.48 23.51 -1.23
N GLU A 315 -1.68 23.33 -1.79
CA GLU A 315 -2.79 22.60 -1.15
C GLU A 315 -2.45 21.13 -0.89
N ILE A 316 -1.85 20.45 -1.89
CA ILE A 316 -1.40 19.05 -1.76
C ILE A 316 -0.36 18.92 -0.64
N CYS A 317 0.62 19.81 -0.59
CA CYS A 317 1.66 19.80 0.45
C CYS A 317 1.05 19.97 1.86
N GLN A 318 0.06 20.85 2.00
CA GLN A 318 -0.67 21.01 3.26
C GLN A 318 -1.43 19.75 3.66
N ASP A 319 -2.14 19.11 2.72
CA ASP A 319 -2.91 17.90 3.00
C ASP A 319 -2.04 16.67 3.28
N LEU A 320 -0.86 16.59 2.66
CA LEU A 320 0.14 15.55 2.95
C LEU A 320 0.73 15.72 4.35
N ALA A 321 0.92 16.97 4.82
CA ALA A 321 1.35 17.28 6.19
C ALA A 321 0.25 17.03 7.24
N GLY A 322 -1.01 16.98 6.81
CA GLY A 322 -2.19 16.74 7.65
C GLY A 322 -2.90 18.06 8.04
N PRO A 323 -4.25 18.12 8.05
CA PRO A 323 -4.98 19.38 8.25
C PRO A 323 -4.90 19.97 9.66
N GLY A 324 -4.29 19.26 10.62
CA GLY A 324 -4.11 19.73 12.00
C GLY A 324 -3.21 20.97 12.14
N HIS A 325 -2.51 21.41 11.09
CA HIS A 325 -1.68 22.63 11.10
C HIS A 325 -2.46 23.95 10.92
N ARG A 326 -3.80 23.93 10.94
CA ARG A 326 -4.66 25.14 10.93
C ARG A 326 -5.08 25.60 12.33
N ARG A 327 -4.17 25.58 13.32
CA ARG A 327 -4.41 26.18 14.64
C ARG A 327 -3.28 27.09 15.04
#